data_AF-A0A9P8NC03-F1
#
_entry.id   AF-A0A9P8NC03-F1
#
_cell.length_a   1.000
_cell.length_b   1.000
_cell.length_c   1.000
_cell.angle_alpha   90.00
_cell.angle_beta   90.00
_cell.angle_gamma   90.00
#
_symmetry.space_group_name_H-M   'P 1'
#
loop_
_entity.id
_entity.type
_entity.pdbx_description
1 polymer ?
#
loop_
_entity_poly.entity_id
_entity_poly.type
_entity_poly.pdbx_seq_one_letter_code
_entity_poly.pdbx_strand_id
1 'polypeptide(L)'
;MSSLLAMSPVLASNEYYDLGSFGRTITTTSTDAQIWFNRGLTWVYSFNHAEGAYCFQQALAHDPECAMAYWGLAYAVGPNYNKPWEKFDQGDLHTSVQRGYNAAREARKHAAVRATPLERALVDAIQSRFPTCEPAEDYPAVNRDYAAAMKTVYETYGRDLDVATLYADALMNMTPWALWDLFTGKPNPKAPTMEVKAVLERALAQEEDGALLNPGLLHLYIHFVEMSPTPELGINAADHLRDLVPDAGHIHHMPTHLDILIGDWRRSISSNYKSTLADDKYFQKSGAKNFYTFYRLHDYHSLIYAAMFAGKSKVAFDAVTRMESTVPEEVLQIQSPPMADWLEQFLPIHLHIMVRFGM
;
A
#
# COMPACT_ATOMS: atom_id res chain seq x y z
N MET A 1 -11.79 -24.57 -14.20
CA MET A 1 -12.83 -23.88 -13.39
C MET A 1 -12.67 -24.31 -11.94
N SER A 2 -11.74 -23.69 -11.21
CA SER A 2 -11.65 -23.92 -9.76
C SER A 2 -12.71 -23.04 -9.11
N SER A 3 -13.76 -23.68 -8.60
CA SER A 3 -14.76 -23.03 -7.77
C SER A 3 -14.04 -22.41 -6.58
N LEU A 4 -13.94 -21.08 -6.54
CA LEU A 4 -13.78 -20.37 -5.28
C LEU A 4 -14.89 -20.88 -4.37
N LEU A 5 -14.57 -21.71 -3.38
CA LEU A 5 -15.48 -22.01 -2.29
C LEU A 5 -16.00 -20.66 -1.81
N ALA A 6 -17.30 -20.43 -1.95
CA ALA A 6 -17.90 -19.15 -1.64
C ALA A 6 -17.58 -18.82 -0.18
N MET A 7 -16.76 -17.78 0.02
CA MET A 7 -16.41 -17.32 1.35
C MET A 7 -17.70 -16.94 2.08
N SER A 8 -17.85 -17.40 3.33
CA SER A 8 -19.01 -17.04 4.12
C SER A 8 -18.97 -15.53 4.43
N PRO A 9 -20.06 -14.79 4.21
CA PRO A 9 -20.10 -13.36 4.46
C PRO A 9 -20.00 -13.06 5.96
N VAL A 10 -19.09 -12.16 6.32
CA VAL A 10 -18.96 -11.61 7.67
C VAL A 10 -19.68 -10.27 7.71
N LEU A 11 -20.60 -10.08 8.66
CA LEU A 11 -21.34 -8.81 8.79
C LEU A 11 -20.38 -7.65 9.03
N ALA A 12 -20.61 -6.52 8.37
CA ALA A 12 -19.73 -5.37 8.53
C ALA A 12 -19.84 -4.73 9.93
N SER A 13 -20.92 -5.00 10.66
CA SER A 13 -21.14 -4.60 12.05
C SER A 13 -20.29 -5.37 13.07
N ASN A 14 -19.66 -6.48 12.68
CA ASN A 14 -18.73 -7.19 13.56
C ASN A 14 -17.52 -6.31 13.89
N GLU A 15 -16.96 -6.51 15.08
CA GLU A 15 -15.73 -5.84 15.50
C GLU A 15 -14.64 -6.01 14.45
N TYR A 16 -14.04 -4.88 14.09
CA TYR A 16 -13.00 -4.78 13.09
C TYR A 16 -12.00 -3.70 13.50
N TYR A 17 -10.91 -3.58 12.75
CA TYR A 17 -9.90 -2.55 12.93
C TYR A 17 -10.51 -1.15 12.75
N ASP A 18 -9.98 -0.17 13.49
CA ASP A 18 -10.29 1.24 13.30
C ASP A 18 -9.47 1.80 12.12
N LEU A 19 -10.14 1.93 10.96
CA LEU A 19 -9.53 2.44 9.73
C LEU A 19 -9.86 3.91 9.45
N GLY A 20 -10.43 4.62 10.43
CA GLY A 20 -10.93 5.97 10.23
C GLY A 20 -12.19 6.03 9.34
N SER A 21 -12.46 7.19 8.77
CA SER A 21 -13.70 7.48 8.04
C SER A 21 -13.57 7.53 6.52
N PHE A 22 -12.38 7.22 5.99
CA PHE A 22 -12.15 7.26 4.55
C PHE A 22 -13.02 6.21 3.83
N GLY A 23 -13.53 6.57 2.65
CA GLY A 23 -14.34 5.68 1.84
C GLY A 23 -14.68 6.25 0.48
N ARG A 24 -15.05 5.36 -0.43
CA ARG A 24 -15.46 5.69 -1.79
C ARG A 24 -16.81 5.06 -2.07
N THR A 25 -17.80 5.89 -2.39
CA THR A 25 -19.13 5.39 -2.78
C THR A 25 -19.01 4.62 -4.09
N ILE A 26 -19.57 3.40 -4.10
CA ILE A 26 -19.59 2.52 -5.26
C ILE A 26 -21.02 2.09 -5.61
N THR A 27 -21.21 1.63 -6.83
CA THR A 27 -22.46 1.02 -7.27
C THR A 27 -22.66 -0.33 -6.59
N THR A 28 -23.42 -0.32 -5.51
CA THR A 28 -23.95 -1.52 -4.83
C THR A 28 -25.25 -1.15 -4.11
N THR A 29 -26.09 -2.15 -3.84
CA THR A 29 -27.26 -1.98 -2.97
C THR A 29 -27.03 -2.56 -1.57
N SER A 30 -25.91 -3.24 -1.36
CA SER A 30 -25.56 -3.85 -0.08
C SER A 30 -24.72 -2.89 0.76
N THR A 31 -25.26 -2.49 1.91
CA THR A 31 -24.53 -1.66 2.88
C THR A 31 -23.27 -2.36 3.37
N ASP A 32 -23.32 -3.67 3.60
CA ASP A 32 -22.15 -4.45 4.01
C ASP A 32 -21.08 -4.48 2.91
N ALA A 33 -21.48 -4.65 1.64
CA ALA A 33 -20.54 -4.61 0.52
C ALA A 33 -19.83 -3.25 0.39
N GLN A 34 -20.56 -2.15 0.57
CA GLN A 34 -19.99 -0.80 0.57
C GLN A 34 -18.97 -0.59 1.70
N ILE A 35 -19.26 -1.07 2.91
CA ILE A 35 -18.32 -0.95 4.04
C ILE A 35 -17.09 -1.83 3.82
N TRP A 36 -17.25 -3.07 3.37
CA TRP A 36 -16.13 -3.95 3.07
C TRP A 36 -15.27 -3.44 1.92
N PHE A 37 -15.87 -2.81 0.90
CA PHE A 37 -15.12 -2.14 -0.16
C PHE A 37 -14.27 -0.99 0.39
N ASN A 38 -14.84 -0.12 1.24
CA ASN A 38 -14.11 0.99 1.86
C ASN A 38 -12.93 0.49 2.72
N ARG A 39 -13.13 -0.57 3.50
CA ARG A 39 -12.05 -1.24 4.26
C ARG A 39 -10.96 -1.76 3.32
N GLY A 40 -11.35 -2.42 2.23
CA GLY A 40 -10.42 -2.94 1.24
C GLY A 40 -9.56 -1.86 0.61
N LEU A 41 -10.20 -0.76 0.17
CA LEU A 41 -9.48 0.37 -0.41
C LEU A 41 -8.52 1.01 0.59
N THR A 42 -8.96 1.22 1.83
CA THR A 42 -8.12 1.80 2.89
C THR A 42 -6.92 0.90 3.19
N TRP A 43 -7.09 -0.41 3.26
CA TRP A 43 -6.00 -1.36 3.49
C TRP A 43 -5.00 -1.40 2.34
N VAL A 44 -5.47 -1.35 1.08
CA VAL A 44 -4.55 -1.28 -0.06
C VAL A 44 -3.81 0.05 -0.09
N TYR A 45 -4.47 1.18 0.19
CA TYR A 45 -3.79 2.46 0.38
C TYR A 45 -2.84 2.47 1.57
N SER A 46 -2.98 1.54 2.52
CA SER A 46 -2.07 1.33 3.64
C SER A 46 -1.00 0.27 3.35
N PHE A 47 -0.90 -0.20 2.10
CA PHE A 47 -0.03 -1.29 1.65
C PHE A 47 -0.19 -2.64 2.40
N ASN A 48 -1.33 -2.87 3.07
CA ASN A 48 -1.73 -4.22 3.49
C ASN A 48 -2.62 -4.86 2.42
N HIS A 49 -1.99 -5.25 1.31
CA HIS A 49 -2.67 -5.81 0.14
C HIS A 49 -3.43 -7.12 0.41
N ALA A 50 -2.91 -7.95 1.31
CA ALA A 50 -3.55 -9.22 1.66
C ALA A 50 -4.88 -9.00 2.39
N GLU A 51 -4.91 -8.12 3.39
CA GLU A 51 -6.15 -7.76 4.10
C GLU A 51 -7.10 -6.99 3.18
N GLY A 52 -6.56 -6.14 2.29
CA GLY A 52 -7.33 -5.47 1.24
C GLY A 52 -8.06 -6.45 0.32
N ALA A 53 -7.35 -7.46 -0.19
CA ALA A 53 -7.94 -8.52 -1.02
C ALA A 53 -9.01 -9.31 -0.26
N TYR A 54 -8.79 -9.63 1.02
CA TYR A 54 -9.80 -10.26 1.88
C TYR A 54 -11.07 -9.40 1.99
N CYS A 55 -10.93 -8.10 2.23
CA CYS A 55 -12.05 -7.16 2.31
C CYS A 55 -12.84 -7.08 1.00
N PHE A 56 -12.18 -7.04 -0.16
CA PHE A 56 -12.87 -7.07 -1.45
C PHE A 56 -13.60 -8.40 -1.68
N GLN A 57 -13.02 -9.52 -1.25
CA GLN A 57 -13.72 -10.81 -1.28
C GLN A 57 -14.94 -10.80 -0.35
N GLN A 58 -14.88 -10.13 0.81
CA GLN A 58 -16.04 -10.00 1.70
C GLN A 58 -17.12 -9.12 1.07
N ALA A 59 -16.74 -8.04 0.39
CA ALA A 59 -17.69 -7.24 -0.39
C ALA A 59 -18.39 -8.09 -1.46
N LEU A 60 -17.66 -8.98 -2.16
CA LEU A 60 -18.23 -9.92 -3.13
C LEU A 60 -19.10 -11.01 -2.50
N ALA A 61 -18.83 -11.43 -1.26
CA ALA A 61 -19.69 -12.37 -0.53
C ALA A 61 -21.07 -11.76 -0.21
N HIS A 62 -21.13 -10.43 -0.06
CA HIS A 62 -22.35 -9.66 0.19
C HIS A 62 -23.03 -9.15 -1.09
N ASP A 63 -22.26 -8.87 -2.14
CA ASP A 63 -22.75 -8.46 -3.45
C ASP A 63 -21.89 -9.10 -4.56
N PRO A 64 -22.27 -10.31 -5.05
CA PRO A 64 -21.50 -11.02 -6.07
C PRO A 64 -21.46 -10.33 -7.44
N GLU A 65 -22.28 -9.29 -7.65
CA GLU A 65 -22.33 -8.50 -8.88
C GLU A 65 -21.61 -7.15 -8.75
N CYS A 66 -20.93 -6.91 -7.62
CA CYS A 66 -20.22 -5.66 -7.38
C CYS A 66 -18.96 -5.55 -8.26
N ALA A 67 -19.07 -4.81 -9.37
CA ALA A 67 -17.97 -4.59 -10.30
C ALA A 67 -16.72 -3.97 -9.63
N MET A 68 -16.93 -3.01 -8.72
CA MET A 68 -15.83 -2.34 -8.03
C MET A 68 -15.12 -3.24 -7.02
N ALA A 69 -15.81 -4.20 -6.39
CA ALA A 69 -15.14 -5.17 -5.52
C ALA A 69 -14.23 -6.13 -6.32
N TYR A 70 -14.65 -6.53 -7.53
CA TYR A 70 -13.75 -7.26 -8.44
C TYR A 70 -12.57 -6.39 -8.92
N TRP A 71 -12.81 -5.11 -9.25
CA TRP A 71 -11.73 -4.17 -9.58
C TRP A 71 -10.73 -4.03 -8.43
N GLY A 72 -11.23 -3.87 -7.20
CA GLY A 72 -10.42 -3.74 -5.99
C GLY A 72 -9.59 -5.00 -5.74
N LEU A 73 -10.18 -6.19 -5.94
CA LEU A 73 -9.44 -7.45 -5.84
C LEU A 73 -8.33 -7.54 -6.89
N ALA A 74 -8.57 -7.13 -8.13
CA ALA A 74 -7.54 -7.07 -9.17
C ALA A 74 -6.43 -6.07 -8.81
N TYR A 75 -6.79 -4.90 -8.29
CA TYR A 75 -5.83 -3.89 -7.84
C TYR A 75 -4.98 -4.39 -6.66
N ALA A 76 -5.59 -5.03 -5.66
CA ALA A 76 -4.93 -5.52 -4.45
C ALA A 76 -3.88 -6.60 -4.73
N VAL A 77 -4.12 -7.52 -5.67
CA VAL A 77 -3.18 -8.62 -5.98
C VAL A 77 -2.07 -8.22 -6.96
N GLY A 78 -2.12 -7.00 -7.51
CA GLY A 78 -1.05 -6.45 -8.35
C GLY A 78 0.15 -5.95 -7.53
N PRO A 79 1.16 -5.36 -8.19
CA PRO A 79 2.32 -4.79 -7.54
C PRO A 79 1.94 -3.51 -6.80
N ASN A 80 2.87 -3.03 -6.00
CA ASN A 80 2.87 -1.68 -5.47
C ASN A 80 4.30 -1.13 -5.49
N TYR A 81 4.46 0.11 -5.05
CA TYR A 81 5.75 0.79 -5.02
C TYR A 81 6.85 0.02 -4.27
N ASN A 82 6.50 -0.74 -3.23
CA ASN A 82 7.43 -1.50 -2.38
C ASN A 82 7.62 -2.96 -2.84
N LYS A 83 6.62 -3.55 -3.51
CA LYS A 83 6.68 -4.88 -4.12
C LYS A 83 6.36 -4.76 -5.62
N PRO A 84 7.31 -4.32 -6.46
CA PRO A 84 7.13 -4.31 -7.90
C PRO A 84 7.17 -5.72 -8.48
N TRP A 85 6.75 -5.90 -9.74
CA TRP A 85 6.60 -7.23 -10.38
C TRP A 85 7.88 -8.08 -10.31
N GLU A 86 9.05 -7.45 -10.41
CA GLU A 86 10.37 -8.11 -10.36
C GLU A 86 10.69 -8.71 -8.99
N LYS A 87 9.92 -8.37 -7.95
CA LYS A 87 10.06 -8.88 -6.58
C LYS A 87 9.11 -10.04 -6.28
N PHE A 88 8.27 -10.44 -7.23
CA PHE A 88 7.48 -11.66 -7.12
C PHE A 88 8.32 -12.84 -7.59
N ASP A 89 8.36 -13.92 -6.79
CA ASP A 89 8.90 -15.19 -7.22
C ASP A 89 7.97 -15.86 -8.27
N GLN A 90 8.39 -16.96 -8.88
CA GLN A 90 7.60 -17.57 -9.96
C GLN A 90 6.21 -18.03 -9.49
N GLY A 91 6.09 -18.57 -8.27
CA GLY A 91 4.85 -19.11 -7.73
C GLY A 91 3.87 -18.02 -7.32
N ASP A 92 4.34 -17.01 -6.59
CA ASP A 92 3.48 -15.90 -6.18
C ASP A 92 3.12 -14.98 -7.35
N LEU A 93 3.99 -14.83 -8.36
CA LEU A 93 3.71 -14.10 -9.61
C LEU A 93 2.58 -14.77 -10.40
N HIS A 94 2.69 -16.08 -10.67
CA HIS A 94 1.66 -16.81 -11.42
C HIS A 94 0.31 -16.74 -10.70
N THR A 95 0.31 -16.93 -9.38
CA THR A 95 -0.91 -16.81 -8.55
C THR A 95 -1.52 -15.41 -8.65
N SER A 96 -0.70 -14.37 -8.54
CA SER A 96 -1.14 -12.97 -8.56
C SER A 96 -1.71 -12.57 -9.91
N VAL A 97 -1.03 -12.92 -11.01
CA VAL A 97 -1.48 -12.64 -12.38
C VAL A 97 -2.78 -13.37 -12.69
N GLN A 98 -2.87 -14.66 -12.37
CA GLN A 98 -4.07 -15.45 -12.63
C GLN A 98 -5.28 -14.91 -11.85
N ARG A 99 -5.10 -14.55 -10.57
CA ARG A 99 -6.16 -13.95 -9.74
C ARG A 99 -6.56 -12.57 -10.25
N GLY A 100 -5.59 -11.72 -10.57
CA GLY A 100 -5.83 -10.36 -11.05
C GLY A 100 -6.51 -10.33 -12.41
N TYR A 101 -6.10 -11.21 -13.33
CA TYR A 101 -6.76 -11.40 -14.62
C TYR A 101 -8.24 -11.81 -14.44
N ASN A 102 -8.51 -12.84 -13.63
CA ASN A 102 -9.88 -13.31 -13.41
C ASN A 102 -10.76 -12.23 -12.80
N ALA A 103 -10.26 -11.54 -11.77
CA ALA A 103 -10.96 -10.44 -11.13
C ALA A 103 -11.21 -9.27 -12.11
N ALA A 104 -10.22 -8.91 -12.92
CA ALA A 104 -10.40 -7.88 -13.94
C ALA A 104 -11.50 -8.24 -14.96
N ARG A 105 -11.56 -9.49 -15.44
CA ARG A 105 -12.59 -9.91 -16.40
C ARG A 105 -14.00 -9.94 -15.78
N GLU A 106 -14.13 -10.40 -14.53
CA GLU A 106 -15.41 -10.34 -13.82
C GLU A 106 -15.83 -8.89 -13.54
N ALA A 107 -14.89 -8.00 -13.19
CA ALA A 107 -15.17 -6.57 -13.04
C ALA A 107 -15.79 -5.98 -14.32
N ARG A 108 -15.19 -6.25 -15.48
CA ARG A 108 -15.70 -5.77 -16.79
C ARG A 108 -17.09 -6.33 -17.09
N LYS A 109 -17.30 -7.62 -16.84
CA LYS A 109 -18.60 -8.29 -17.05
C LYS A 109 -19.70 -7.63 -16.22
N HIS A 110 -19.47 -7.37 -14.94
CA HIS A 110 -20.46 -6.77 -14.05
C HIS A 110 -20.62 -5.26 -14.27
N ALA A 111 -19.56 -4.55 -14.68
CA ALA A 111 -19.62 -3.11 -14.97
C ALA A 111 -20.52 -2.76 -16.16
N ALA A 112 -20.74 -3.69 -17.08
CA ALA A 112 -21.62 -3.50 -18.24
C ALA A 112 -23.10 -3.27 -17.86
N VAL A 113 -23.52 -3.65 -16.65
CA VAL A 113 -24.94 -3.63 -16.25
C VAL A 113 -25.30 -2.36 -15.48
N ARG A 114 -24.55 -2.03 -14.42
CA ARG A 114 -24.96 -0.99 -13.45
C ARG A 114 -23.91 0.06 -13.11
N ALA A 115 -22.65 -0.14 -13.47
CA ALA A 115 -21.57 0.75 -13.03
C ALA A 115 -21.77 2.19 -13.55
N THR A 116 -21.26 3.17 -12.81
CA THR A 116 -21.20 4.56 -13.28
C THR A 116 -20.19 4.70 -14.42
N PRO A 117 -20.23 5.80 -15.20
CA PRO A 117 -19.20 6.08 -16.20
C PRO A 117 -17.77 6.06 -15.66
N LEU A 118 -17.54 6.58 -14.44
CA LEU A 118 -16.23 6.60 -13.80
C LEU A 118 -15.79 5.19 -13.37
N GLU A 119 -16.67 4.41 -12.75
CA GLU A 119 -16.36 3.02 -12.39
C GLU A 119 -16.03 2.17 -13.62
N ARG A 120 -16.79 2.32 -14.72
CA ARG A 120 -16.46 1.66 -15.99
C ARG A 120 -15.07 2.05 -16.48
N ALA A 121 -14.71 3.33 -16.41
CA ALA A 121 -13.39 3.80 -16.84
C ALA A 121 -12.25 3.17 -16.02
N LEU A 122 -12.40 3.07 -14.70
CA LEU A 122 -11.43 2.39 -13.82
C LEU A 122 -11.36 0.88 -14.09
N VAL A 123 -12.52 0.25 -14.29
CA VAL A 123 -12.65 -1.17 -14.64
C VAL A 123 -12.01 -1.46 -16.01
N ASP A 124 -12.12 -0.57 -16.98
CA ASP A 124 -11.49 -0.74 -18.28
C ASP A 124 -9.96 -0.53 -18.20
N ALA A 125 -9.49 0.42 -17.40
CA ALA A 125 -8.06 0.67 -17.22
C ALA A 125 -7.33 -0.50 -16.55
N ILE A 126 -7.89 -1.12 -15.51
CA ILE A 126 -7.23 -2.24 -14.79
C ILE A 126 -6.97 -3.46 -15.68
N GLN A 127 -7.64 -3.56 -16.83
CA GLN A 127 -7.47 -4.64 -17.79
C GLN A 127 -6.07 -4.63 -18.42
N SER A 128 -5.45 -3.45 -18.55
CA SER A 128 -4.08 -3.30 -19.05
C SER A 128 -3.04 -3.77 -18.03
N ARG A 129 -3.39 -3.82 -16.73
CA ARG A 129 -2.51 -4.36 -15.69
C ARG A 129 -2.44 -5.89 -15.72
N PHE A 130 -3.47 -6.54 -16.28
CA PHE A 130 -3.57 -8.00 -16.43
C PHE A 130 -4.01 -8.36 -17.86
N PRO A 131 -3.12 -8.21 -18.86
CA PRO A 131 -3.45 -8.49 -20.26
C PRO A 131 -3.74 -9.98 -20.50
N THR A 132 -3.03 -10.86 -19.81
CA THR A 132 -3.13 -12.33 -19.91
C THR A 132 -3.30 -12.97 -18.54
N CYS A 133 -3.75 -14.23 -18.51
CA CYS A 133 -3.81 -15.03 -17.28
C CYS A 133 -2.47 -15.66 -16.89
N GLU A 134 -1.47 -15.58 -17.77
CA GLU A 134 -0.10 -16.04 -17.54
C GLU A 134 0.84 -14.85 -17.32
N PRO A 135 1.93 -15.03 -16.53
CA PRO A 135 2.95 -14.01 -16.34
C PRO A 135 3.48 -13.44 -17.66
N ALA A 136 3.62 -12.11 -17.72
CA ALA A 136 4.16 -11.43 -18.88
C ALA A 136 5.69 -11.56 -18.96
N GLU A 137 6.23 -11.47 -20.18
CA GLU A 137 7.67 -11.43 -20.42
C GLU A 137 8.27 -10.02 -20.18
N ASP A 138 7.48 -8.96 -20.38
CA ASP A 138 7.90 -7.54 -20.26
C ASP A 138 6.93 -6.76 -19.33
N TYR A 139 7.15 -6.86 -18.03
CA TYR A 139 6.40 -6.06 -17.04
C TYR A 139 6.62 -4.53 -17.16
N PRO A 140 7.80 -4.02 -17.54
CA PRO A 140 7.94 -2.62 -17.89
C PRO A 140 6.96 -2.15 -18.97
N ALA A 141 6.66 -2.97 -19.99
CA ALA A 141 5.60 -2.67 -20.96
C ALA A 141 4.21 -2.68 -20.32
N VAL A 142 3.88 -3.71 -19.52
CA VAL A 142 2.60 -3.79 -18.80
C VAL A 142 2.35 -2.56 -17.91
N ASN A 143 3.38 -2.10 -17.19
CA ASN A 143 3.28 -0.91 -16.34
C ASN A 143 3.05 0.37 -17.17
N ARG A 144 3.73 0.51 -18.32
CA ARG A 144 3.48 1.63 -19.25
C ARG A 144 2.06 1.61 -19.80
N ASP A 145 1.55 0.44 -20.18
CA ASP A 145 0.21 0.28 -20.74
C ASP A 145 -0.87 0.57 -19.70
N TYR A 146 -0.67 0.15 -18.45
CA TYR A 146 -1.59 0.47 -17.36
C TYR A 146 -1.57 1.97 -17.01
N ALA A 147 -0.39 2.59 -16.93
CA ALA A 147 -0.26 4.03 -16.72
C ALA A 147 -0.93 4.82 -17.86
N ALA A 148 -0.74 4.42 -19.12
CA ALA A 148 -1.40 5.03 -20.27
C ALA A 148 -2.93 4.89 -20.20
N ALA A 149 -3.45 3.73 -19.78
CA ALA A 149 -4.89 3.55 -19.60
C ALA A 149 -5.45 4.42 -18.46
N MET A 150 -4.74 4.51 -17.33
CA MET A 150 -5.12 5.40 -16.22
C MET A 150 -5.02 6.88 -16.59
N LYS A 151 -4.10 7.27 -17.48
CA LYS A 151 -4.02 8.63 -18.01
C LYS A 151 -5.32 9.06 -18.67
N THR A 152 -5.92 8.21 -19.50
CA THR A 152 -7.22 8.49 -20.13
C THR A 152 -8.34 8.69 -19.10
N VAL A 153 -8.33 7.92 -18.01
CA VAL A 153 -9.26 8.11 -16.89
C VAL A 153 -9.02 9.46 -16.21
N TYR A 154 -7.76 9.78 -15.91
CA TYR A 154 -7.37 11.04 -15.27
C TYR A 154 -7.66 12.28 -16.12
N GLU A 155 -7.50 12.21 -17.44
CA GLU A 155 -7.86 13.33 -18.34
C GLU A 155 -9.36 13.66 -18.29
N THR A 156 -10.20 12.65 -18.04
CA THR A 156 -11.66 12.81 -17.94
C THR A 156 -12.11 13.17 -16.52
N TYR A 157 -11.53 12.53 -15.50
CA TYR A 157 -12.00 12.57 -14.12
C TYR A 157 -10.95 13.09 -13.13
N GLY A 158 -9.91 13.80 -13.58
CA GLY A 158 -8.75 14.18 -12.76
C GLY A 158 -9.01 15.19 -11.63
N ARG A 159 -10.26 15.58 -11.42
CA ARG A 159 -10.70 16.27 -10.19
C ARG A 159 -10.95 15.29 -9.04
N ASP A 160 -11.38 14.05 -9.35
CA ASP A 160 -11.56 12.99 -8.36
C ASP A 160 -10.20 12.60 -7.75
N LEU A 161 -10.10 12.72 -6.43
CA LEU A 161 -8.86 12.52 -5.68
C LEU A 161 -8.36 11.07 -5.75
N ASP A 162 -9.25 10.08 -5.81
CA ASP A 162 -8.84 8.67 -5.98
C ASP A 162 -8.34 8.43 -7.40
N VAL A 163 -8.96 9.03 -8.41
CA VAL A 163 -8.46 8.92 -9.80
C VAL A 163 -7.06 9.52 -9.92
N ALA A 164 -6.82 10.68 -9.31
CA ALA A 164 -5.49 11.29 -9.27
C ALA A 164 -4.48 10.39 -8.52
N THR A 165 -4.88 9.82 -7.38
CA THR A 165 -4.07 8.90 -6.57
C THR A 165 -3.70 7.64 -7.35
N LEU A 166 -4.69 6.98 -7.98
CA LEU A 166 -4.49 5.77 -8.77
C LEU A 166 -3.64 6.02 -10.02
N TYR A 167 -3.76 7.19 -10.64
CA TYR A 167 -2.90 7.55 -11.77
C TYR A 167 -1.46 7.80 -11.32
N ALA A 168 -1.27 8.52 -10.22
CA ALA A 168 0.06 8.72 -9.63
C ALA A 168 0.71 7.37 -9.25
N ASP A 169 -0.04 6.47 -8.61
CA ASP A 169 0.42 5.10 -8.31
C ASP A 169 0.88 4.38 -9.59
N ALA A 170 0.06 4.38 -10.65
CA ALA A 170 0.41 3.74 -11.91
C ALA A 170 1.70 4.30 -12.54
N LEU A 171 1.89 5.63 -12.48
CA LEU A 171 3.13 6.29 -12.93
C LEU A 171 4.33 5.91 -12.05
N MET A 172 4.18 5.91 -10.73
CA MET A 172 5.25 5.58 -9.79
C MET A 172 5.72 4.12 -9.95
N ASN A 173 4.80 3.19 -10.24
CA ASN A 173 5.11 1.78 -10.50
C ASN A 173 5.86 1.55 -11.83
N MET A 174 6.02 2.55 -12.70
CA MET A 174 6.89 2.42 -13.88
C MET A 174 8.38 2.42 -13.51
N THR A 175 8.75 3.10 -12.43
CA THR A 175 10.14 3.23 -11.94
C THR A 175 10.15 3.27 -10.40
N PRO A 176 9.71 2.18 -9.73
CA PRO A 176 9.65 2.11 -8.27
C PRO A 176 11.03 2.38 -7.67
N TRP A 177 11.09 3.20 -6.62
CA TRP A 177 12.33 3.64 -5.94
C TRP A 177 13.35 4.36 -6.84
N ALA A 178 12.94 4.82 -8.02
CA ALA A 178 13.83 5.42 -9.01
C ALA A 178 13.26 6.71 -9.63
N LEU A 179 12.39 7.43 -8.91
CA LEU A 179 11.84 8.72 -9.34
C LEU A 179 12.90 9.84 -9.32
N TRP A 180 13.82 9.80 -8.36
CA TRP A 180 14.88 10.78 -8.19
C TRP A 180 16.24 10.10 -8.28
N ASP A 181 17.21 10.80 -8.84
CA ASP A 181 18.61 10.41 -8.77
C ASP A 181 19.20 10.91 -7.44
N LEU A 182 19.53 9.97 -6.54
CA LEU A 182 19.97 10.28 -5.18
C LEU A 182 21.31 11.04 -5.11
N PHE A 183 22.14 10.98 -6.15
CA PHE A 183 23.44 11.64 -6.16
C PHE A 183 23.37 13.07 -6.66
N THR A 184 22.54 13.31 -7.67
CA THR A 184 22.39 14.62 -8.33
C THR A 184 21.21 15.42 -7.80
N GLY A 185 20.26 14.79 -7.12
CA GLY A 185 18.99 15.37 -6.68
C GLY A 185 18.05 15.73 -7.83
N LYS A 186 18.35 15.31 -9.05
CA LYS A 186 17.53 15.61 -10.24
C LYS A 186 16.47 14.51 -10.46
N PRO A 187 15.35 14.83 -11.11
CA PRO A 187 14.44 13.81 -11.61
C PRO A 187 15.18 12.78 -12.47
N ASN A 188 14.92 11.50 -12.25
CA ASN A 188 15.47 10.45 -13.11
C ASN A 188 14.92 10.62 -14.54
N PRO A 189 15.77 10.75 -15.57
CA PRO A 189 15.32 10.99 -16.94
C PRO A 189 14.48 9.85 -17.54
N LYS A 190 14.48 8.67 -16.92
CA LYS A 190 13.66 7.52 -17.33
C LYS A 190 12.36 7.39 -16.55
N ALA A 191 12.13 8.24 -15.54
CA ALA A 191 10.97 8.20 -14.67
C ALA A 191 9.97 9.31 -15.02
N PRO A 192 8.66 9.09 -14.83
CA PRO A 192 7.62 10.11 -15.02
C PRO A 192 7.54 11.11 -13.84
N THR A 193 8.66 11.41 -13.18
CA THR A 193 8.73 12.15 -11.91
C THR A 193 8.01 13.49 -11.94
N MET A 194 8.17 14.27 -13.01
CA MET A 194 7.53 15.57 -13.12
C MET A 194 6.02 15.48 -13.41
N GLU A 195 5.57 14.40 -14.05
CA GLU A 195 4.14 14.13 -14.23
C GLU A 195 3.51 13.68 -12.90
N VAL A 196 4.18 12.80 -12.15
CA VAL A 196 3.78 12.42 -10.78
C VAL A 196 3.64 13.65 -9.89
N LYS A 197 4.64 14.55 -9.90
CA LYS A 197 4.61 15.83 -9.17
C LYS A 197 3.36 16.64 -9.51
N ALA A 198 3.12 16.84 -10.81
CA ALA A 198 2.01 17.66 -11.28
C ALA A 198 0.63 17.08 -10.90
N VAL A 199 0.47 15.76 -10.95
CA VAL A 199 -0.76 15.08 -10.55
C VAL A 199 -0.99 15.21 -9.04
N LEU A 200 0.00 14.84 -8.22
CA LEU A 200 -0.13 14.82 -6.77
C LEU A 200 -0.32 16.23 -6.19
N GLU A 201 0.48 17.22 -6.62
CA GLU A 201 0.36 18.58 -6.09
C GLU A 201 -0.94 19.27 -6.52
N ARG A 202 -1.42 18.99 -7.75
CA ARG A 202 -2.75 19.46 -8.16
C ARG A 202 -3.84 18.86 -7.30
N ALA A 203 -3.76 17.57 -6.99
CA ALA A 203 -4.73 16.90 -6.13
C ALA A 203 -4.70 17.45 -4.70
N LEU A 204 -3.51 17.66 -4.13
CA LEU A 204 -3.31 18.23 -2.79
C LEU A 204 -3.85 19.66 -2.65
N ALA A 205 -3.84 20.45 -3.73
CA ALA A 205 -4.42 21.79 -3.73
C ALA A 205 -5.96 21.81 -3.60
N GLN A 206 -6.64 20.66 -3.69
CA GLN A 206 -8.09 20.55 -3.56
C GLN A 206 -8.50 20.27 -2.10
N GLU A 207 -8.07 21.11 -1.16
CA GLU A 207 -8.33 20.92 0.27
C GLU A 207 -9.83 20.85 0.59
N GLU A 208 -10.65 21.69 -0.05
CA GLU A 208 -12.11 21.70 0.11
C GLU A 208 -12.77 20.39 -0.34
N ASP A 209 -12.15 19.67 -1.28
CA ASP A 209 -12.63 18.37 -1.79
C ASP A 209 -12.12 17.20 -0.91
N GLY A 210 -11.41 17.48 0.20
CA GLY A 210 -10.96 16.48 1.16
C GLY A 210 -9.58 15.88 0.87
N ALA A 211 -8.71 16.58 0.13
CA ALA A 211 -7.36 16.09 -0.21
C ALA A 211 -6.54 15.66 1.01
N LEU A 212 -6.63 16.42 2.10
CA LEU A 212 -5.95 16.15 3.38
C LEU A 212 -6.61 15.04 4.22
N LEU A 213 -7.65 14.38 3.69
CA LEU A 213 -8.34 13.24 4.29
C LEU A 213 -8.24 11.98 3.42
N ASN A 214 -7.55 12.03 2.27
CA ASN A 214 -7.35 10.87 1.40
C ASN A 214 -6.01 10.17 1.76
N PRO A 215 -6.03 9.00 2.42
CA PRO A 215 -4.80 8.35 2.88
C PRO A 215 -3.92 7.90 1.72
N GLY A 216 -4.48 7.48 0.58
CA GLY A 216 -3.70 7.09 -0.59
C GLY A 216 -2.93 8.28 -1.19
N LEU A 217 -3.59 9.44 -1.33
CA LEU A 217 -2.96 10.66 -1.85
C LEU A 217 -1.80 11.11 -0.96
N LEU A 218 -2.03 11.21 0.34
CA LEU A 218 -1.03 11.65 1.31
C LEU A 218 0.14 10.67 1.37
N HIS A 219 -0.15 9.37 1.40
CA HIS A 219 0.85 8.32 1.40
C HIS A 219 1.76 8.38 0.15
N LEU A 220 1.18 8.42 -1.06
CA LEU A 220 1.97 8.49 -2.29
C LEU A 220 2.77 9.77 -2.40
N TYR A 221 2.27 10.90 -1.88
CA TYR A 221 3.04 12.14 -1.86
C TYR A 221 4.29 12.05 -0.98
N ILE A 222 4.20 11.39 0.18
CA ILE A 222 5.37 11.12 1.03
C ILE A 222 6.39 10.28 0.27
N HIS A 223 5.97 9.16 -0.36
CA HIS A 223 6.87 8.34 -1.17
C HIS A 223 7.47 9.09 -2.37
N PHE A 224 6.73 10.03 -2.94
CA PHE A 224 7.23 10.87 -4.01
C PHE A 224 8.33 11.84 -3.54
N VAL A 225 8.16 12.49 -2.38
CA VAL A 225 9.10 13.52 -1.90
C VAL A 225 10.26 12.98 -1.06
N GLU A 226 10.17 11.77 -0.48
CA GLU A 226 11.18 11.24 0.45
C GLU A 226 12.58 11.10 -0.17
N MET A 227 12.66 10.77 -1.46
CA MET A 227 13.93 10.65 -2.20
C MET A 227 14.29 11.93 -2.96
N SER A 228 13.48 12.98 -2.85
CA SER A 228 13.68 14.26 -3.53
C SER A 228 14.72 15.13 -2.80
N PRO A 229 15.27 16.18 -3.44
CA PRO A 229 16.15 17.14 -2.76
C PRO A 229 15.41 18.05 -1.76
N THR A 230 14.08 17.95 -1.67
CA THR A 230 13.23 18.81 -0.83
C THR A 230 12.18 17.97 -0.06
N PRO A 231 12.60 17.01 0.78
CA PRO A 231 11.67 16.15 1.53
C PRO A 231 10.76 16.94 2.47
N GLU A 232 11.14 18.15 2.88
CA GLU A 232 10.36 19.05 3.73
C GLU A 232 9.01 19.47 3.13
N LEU A 233 8.84 19.39 1.80
CA LEU A 233 7.57 19.67 1.14
C LEU A 233 6.45 18.71 1.58
N GLY A 234 6.81 17.49 1.97
CA GLY A 234 5.85 16.47 2.40
C GLY A 234 5.35 16.62 3.84
N ILE A 235 5.89 17.54 4.64
CA ILE A 235 5.61 17.59 6.09
C ILE A 235 4.14 17.88 6.40
N ASN A 236 3.48 18.75 5.62
CA ASN A 236 2.05 19.00 5.81
C ASN A 236 1.22 17.73 5.54
N ALA A 237 1.48 17.06 4.42
CA ALA A 237 0.80 15.81 4.09
C ALA A 237 1.07 14.72 5.15
N ALA A 238 2.31 14.63 5.63
CA ALA A 238 2.72 13.71 6.68
C ALA A 238 1.98 13.97 8.00
N ASP A 239 1.86 15.23 8.43
CA ASP A 239 1.17 15.57 9.68
C ASP A 239 -0.33 15.26 9.60
N HIS A 240 -0.97 15.39 8.44
CA HIS A 240 -2.35 14.95 8.22
C HIS A 240 -2.50 13.42 8.19
N LEU A 241 -1.48 12.69 7.73
CA LEU A 241 -1.56 11.24 7.55
C LEU A 241 -1.41 10.45 8.86
N ARG A 242 -0.57 10.93 9.81
CA ARG A 242 -0.11 10.18 10.99
C ARG A 242 -1.20 9.39 11.73
N ASP A 243 -2.34 10.02 12.00
CA ASP A 243 -3.42 9.42 12.79
C ASP A 243 -4.70 9.17 11.96
N LEU A 244 -4.63 9.28 10.63
CA LEU A 244 -5.79 9.22 9.74
C LEU A 244 -6.41 7.82 9.64
N VAL A 245 -5.57 6.77 9.73
CA VAL A 245 -5.99 5.36 9.69
C VAL A 245 -5.41 4.65 10.92
N PRO A 246 -6.09 4.73 12.09
CA PRO A 246 -5.49 4.42 13.39
C PRO A 246 -4.88 3.02 13.53
N ASP A 247 -5.51 2.00 12.95
CA ASP A 247 -5.05 0.60 13.05
C ASP A 247 -4.24 0.12 11.83
N ALA A 248 -3.81 1.03 10.94
CA ALA A 248 -2.88 0.72 9.87
C ALA A 248 -1.45 1.14 10.26
N GLY A 249 -0.61 0.18 10.68
CA GLY A 249 0.76 0.45 11.14
C GLY A 249 1.57 1.24 10.11
N HIS A 250 1.57 0.77 8.87
CA HIS A 250 2.31 1.43 7.80
C HIS A 250 1.92 2.91 7.61
N ILE A 251 0.65 3.28 7.81
CA ILE A 251 0.19 4.68 7.70
C ILE A 251 0.79 5.56 8.80
N HIS A 252 0.89 5.05 10.04
CA HIS A 252 1.61 5.75 11.13
C HIS A 252 3.11 5.89 10.82
N HIS A 253 3.69 4.88 10.17
CA HIS A 253 5.10 4.82 9.83
C HIS A 253 5.49 5.77 8.69
N MET A 254 4.65 5.92 7.66
CA MET A 254 4.97 6.68 6.46
C MET A 254 5.52 8.10 6.72
N PRO A 255 4.91 8.93 7.58
CA PRO A 255 5.45 10.24 7.96
C PRO A 255 6.91 10.22 8.46
N THR A 256 7.38 9.10 9.01
CA THR A 256 8.72 8.98 9.60
C THR A 256 9.83 8.91 8.58
N HIS A 257 9.51 8.55 7.33
CA HIS A 257 10.44 8.67 6.19
C HIS A 257 10.92 10.11 6.01
N LEU A 258 10.07 11.11 6.29
CA LEU A 258 10.46 12.52 6.23
C LEU A 258 11.11 12.98 7.53
N ASP A 259 10.55 12.58 8.68
CA ASP A 259 11.06 12.97 10.00
C ASP A 259 12.55 12.64 10.19
N ILE A 260 12.97 11.45 9.73
CA ILE A 260 14.36 11.02 9.83
C ILE A 260 15.30 11.88 8.97
N LEU A 261 14.83 12.30 7.79
CA LEU A 261 15.59 13.12 6.83
C LEU A 261 15.75 14.55 7.31
N ILE A 262 14.72 15.12 7.94
CA ILE A 262 14.76 16.48 8.49
C ILE A 262 15.33 16.54 9.91
N GLY A 263 15.68 15.40 10.50
CA GLY A 263 16.27 15.31 11.84
C GLY A 263 15.28 15.42 13.01
N ASP A 264 13.96 15.35 12.78
CA ASP A 264 12.96 15.28 13.87
C ASP A 264 12.81 13.83 14.37
N TRP A 265 13.89 13.30 14.97
CA TRP A 265 13.91 11.94 15.50
C TRP A 265 12.85 11.70 16.59
N ARG A 266 12.40 12.76 17.28
CA ARG A 266 11.35 12.67 18.29
C ARG A 266 10.00 12.32 17.64
N ARG A 267 9.61 12.96 16.53
CA ARG A 267 8.40 12.57 15.79
C ARG A 267 8.54 11.19 15.18
N SER A 268 9.70 10.87 14.61
CA SER A 268 9.98 9.55 14.03
C SER A 268 9.77 8.43 15.07
N ILE A 269 10.33 8.57 16.28
CA ILE A 269 10.10 7.62 17.39
C ILE A 269 8.61 7.54 17.76
N SER A 270 7.94 8.68 17.90
CA SER A 270 6.54 8.71 18.33
C SER A 270 5.60 8.03 17.32
N SER A 271 5.77 8.31 16.03
CA SER A 271 4.94 7.72 14.96
C SER A 271 5.22 6.23 14.83
N ASN A 272 6.50 5.82 14.77
CA ASN A 272 6.85 4.41 14.64
C ASN A 272 6.42 3.60 15.87
N TYR A 273 6.46 4.17 17.07
CA TYR A 273 5.89 3.51 18.24
C TYR A 273 4.39 3.24 18.07
N LYS A 274 3.60 4.23 17.62
CA LYS A 274 2.17 4.01 17.31
C LYS A 274 1.98 2.98 16.20
N SER A 275 2.81 3.00 15.16
CA SER A 275 2.79 1.98 14.12
C SER A 275 2.93 0.57 14.73
N THR A 276 3.96 0.35 15.56
CA THR A 276 4.16 -0.98 16.17
C THR A 276 2.97 -1.44 17.01
N LEU A 277 2.21 -0.52 17.63
CA LEU A 277 1.00 -0.87 18.38
C LEU A 277 -0.15 -1.27 17.45
N ALA A 278 -0.33 -0.59 16.31
CA ALA A 278 -1.30 -0.98 15.30
C ALA A 278 -0.94 -2.33 14.67
N ASP A 279 0.35 -2.55 14.36
CA ASP A 279 0.84 -3.81 13.83
C ASP A 279 0.72 -4.97 14.80
N ASP A 280 0.91 -4.74 16.10
CA ASP A 280 0.70 -5.75 17.13
C ASP A 280 -0.77 -6.20 17.17
N LYS A 281 -1.75 -5.31 16.95
CA LYS A 281 -3.16 -5.68 16.82
C LYS A 281 -3.39 -6.59 15.61
N TYR A 282 -2.82 -6.24 14.45
CA TYR A 282 -2.91 -7.07 13.25
C TYR A 282 -2.26 -8.44 13.46
N PHE A 283 -1.07 -8.47 14.07
CA PHE A 283 -0.34 -9.69 14.39
C PHE A 283 -1.11 -10.61 15.34
N GLN A 284 -1.77 -10.07 16.37
CA GLN A 284 -2.58 -10.87 17.30
C GLN A 284 -3.74 -11.60 16.61
N LYS A 285 -4.32 -11.00 15.55
CA LYS A 285 -5.45 -11.59 14.81
C LYS A 285 -5.03 -12.47 13.64
N SER A 286 -4.00 -12.05 12.90
CA SER A 286 -3.60 -12.66 11.62
C SER A 286 -2.34 -13.51 11.71
N GLY A 287 -1.62 -13.48 12.84
CA GLY A 287 -0.32 -14.13 13.02
C GLY A 287 0.79 -13.52 12.15
N ALA A 288 1.95 -14.16 12.12
CA ALA A 288 3.12 -13.69 11.37
C ALA A 288 3.28 -14.31 9.97
N LYS A 289 2.52 -15.36 9.61
CA LYS A 289 2.68 -16.11 8.35
C LYS A 289 1.97 -15.41 7.18
N ASN A 290 2.35 -14.16 6.94
CA ASN A 290 1.85 -13.32 5.85
C ASN A 290 2.95 -12.34 5.42
N PHE A 291 2.85 -11.83 4.19
CA PHE A 291 3.81 -10.88 3.65
C PHE A 291 3.84 -9.56 4.44
N TYR A 292 2.73 -9.18 5.08
CA TYR A 292 2.66 -7.95 5.89
C TYR A 292 3.66 -7.94 7.06
N THR A 293 4.16 -9.10 7.49
CA THR A 293 5.31 -9.18 8.41
C THR A 293 6.51 -8.35 7.96
N PHE A 294 6.80 -8.24 6.65
CA PHE A 294 7.85 -7.35 6.15
C PHE A 294 7.63 -5.89 6.60
N TYR A 295 6.41 -5.37 6.43
CA TYR A 295 6.06 -4.01 6.84
C TYR A 295 6.15 -3.86 8.36
N ARG A 296 5.65 -4.84 9.13
CA ARG A 296 5.77 -4.79 10.60
C ARG A 296 7.22 -4.67 11.06
N LEU A 297 8.14 -5.46 10.47
CA LEU A 297 9.56 -5.36 10.80
C LEU A 297 10.20 -4.07 10.30
N HIS A 298 9.75 -3.55 9.16
CA HIS A 298 10.21 -2.25 8.65
C HIS A 298 9.86 -1.11 9.62
N ASP A 299 8.66 -1.14 10.18
CA ASP A 299 8.19 -0.11 11.11
C ASP A 299 8.93 -0.20 12.46
N TYR A 300 9.17 -1.42 12.97
CA TYR A 300 10.07 -1.65 14.11
C TYR A 300 11.50 -1.19 13.84
N HIS A 301 12.05 -1.55 12.68
CA HIS A 301 13.41 -1.17 12.29
C HIS A 301 13.58 0.35 12.23
N SER A 302 12.58 1.05 11.72
CA SER A 302 12.54 2.51 11.67
C SER A 302 12.44 3.15 13.05
N LEU A 303 11.67 2.57 13.98
CA LEU A 303 11.67 2.96 15.40
C LEU A 303 13.07 2.83 16.01
N ILE A 304 13.71 1.68 15.79
CA ILE A 304 15.04 1.36 16.33
C ILE A 304 16.08 2.35 15.79
N TYR A 305 16.09 2.61 14.48
CA TYR A 305 17.01 3.56 13.87
C TYR A 305 16.82 4.98 14.41
N ALA A 306 15.57 5.46 14.49
CA ALA A 306 15.29 6.77 15.07
C ALA A 306 15.75 6.86 16.54
N ALA A 307 15.55 5.79 17.33
CA ALA A 307 16.03 5.70 18.70
C ALA A 307 17.57 5.73 18.78
N MET A 308 18.27 5.06 17.88
CA MET A 308 19.75 5.09 17.78
C MET A 308 20.29 6.47 17.41
N PHE A 309 19.63 7.20 16.51
CA PHE A 309 19.97 8.59 16.20
C PHE A 309 19.75 9.53 17.39
N ALA A 310 18.64 9.36 18.11
CA ALA A 310 18.29 10.16 19.28
C ALA A 310 19.03 9.76 20.58
N GLY A 311 19.93 8.78 20.53
CA GLY A 311 20.68 8.30 21.71
C GLY A 311 19.81 7.59 22.76
N LYS A 312 18.68 7.02 22.35
CA LYS A 312 17.69 6.37 23.23
C LYS A 312 17.91 4.86 23.29
N SER A 313 19.00 4.41 23.91
CA SER A 313 19.38 2.98 23.99
C SER A 313 18.26 2.09 24.52
N LYS A 314 17.60 2.49 25.62
CA LYS A 314 16.49 1.74 26.19
C LYS A 314 15.35 1.52 25.18
N VAL A 315 14.98 2.56 24.43
CA VAL A 315 13.91 2.47 23.42
C VAL A 315 14.32 1.52 22.29
N ALA A 316 15.57 1.59 21.84
CA ALA A 316 16.09 0.70 20.79
C ALA A 316 16.06 -0.77 21.23
N PHE A 317 16.53 -1.09 22.44
CA PHE A 317 16.51 -2.46 22.97
C PHE A 317 15.10 -2.98 23.27
N ASP A 318 14.22 -2.14 23.82
CA ASP A 318 12.82 -2.51 24.06
C ASP A 318 12.11 -2.79 22.70
N ALA A 319 12.39 -2.01 21.66
CA ALA A 319 11.82 -2.19 20.33
C ALA A 319 12.36 -3.43 19.60
N VAL A 320 13.68 -3.69 19.63
CA VAL A 320 14.25 -4.88 18.96
C VAL A 320 13.78 -6.18 19.61
N THR A 321 13.63 -6.19 20.94
CA THR A 321 13.10 -7.35 21.68
C THR A 321 11.67 -7.67 21.22
N ARG A 322 10.82 -6.63 21.06
CA ARG A 322 9.46 -6.80 20.51
C ARG A 322 9.51 -7.28 19.06
N MET A 323 10.34 -6.67 18.22
CA MET A 323 10.50 -7.05 16.81
C MET A 323 10.84 -8.54 16.66
N GLU A 324 11.89 -9.00 17.35
CA GLU A 324 12.35 -10.40 17.34
C GLU A 324 11.25 -11.38 17.79
N SER A 325 10.44 -11.00 18.79
CA SER A 325 9.34 -11.83 19.28
C SER A 325 8.21 -12.07 18.27
N THR A 326 8.17 -11.30 17.18
CA THR A 326 7.11 -11.36 16.16
C THR A 326 7.53 -12.02 14.84
N VAL A 327 8.75 -12.58 14.81
CA VAL A 327 9.34 -13.28 13.65
C VAL A 327 9.79 -14.68 14.06
N PRO A 328 8.85 -15.61 14.26
CA PRO A 328 9.22 -16.99 14.56
C PRO A 328 9.87 -17.64 13.33
N GLU A 329 10.74 -18.64 13.56
CA GLU A 329 11.59 -19.25 12.52
C GLU A 329 10.77 -19.78 11.34
N GLU A 330 9.55 -20.27 11.57
CA GLU A 330 8.68 -20.78 10.51
C GLU A 330 8.30 -19.72 9.47
N VAL A 331 8.39 -18.43 9.81
CA VAL A 331 8.20 -17.35 8.82
C VAL A 331 9.36 -17.34 7.84
N LEU A 332 10.60 -17.49 8.31
CA LEU A 332 11.80 -17.51 7.46
C LEU A 332 11.86 -18.77 6.58
N GLN A 333 11.16 -19.83 6.97
CA GLN A 333 11.07 -21.09 6.20
C GLN A 333 10.06 -21.02 5.03
N ILE A 334 9.25 -19.97 4.92
CA ILE A 334 8.29 -19.79 3.82
C ILE A 334 9.06 -19.60 2.50
N GLN A 335 8.80 -20.47 1.52
CA GLN A 335 9.51 -20.50 0.24
C GLN A 335 8.90 -19.61 -0.85
N SER A 336 7.61 -19.26 -0.74
CA SER A 336 6.92 -18.40 -1.71
C SER A 336 5.85 -17.55 -1.01
N PRO A 337 5.98 -16.21 -1.00
CA PRO A 337 7.22 -15.49 -1.32
C PRO A 337 8.39 -15.97 -0.45
N PRO A 338 9.64 -15.96 -0.93
CA PRO A 338 10.80 -16.43 -0.17
C PRO A 338 11.09 -15.47 0.99
N MET A 339 10.42 -15.66 2.13
CA MET A 339 10.41 -14.67 3.22
C MET A 339 11.79 -14.45 3.85
N ALA A 340 12.71 -15.42 3.75
CA ALA A 340 14.10 -15.22 4.17
C ALA A 340 14.73 -14.01 3.45
N ASP A 341 14.60 -13.93 2.13
CA ASP A 341 15.15 -12.85 1.29
C ASP A 341 14.59 -11.46 1.65
N TRP A 342 13.37 -11.43 2.20
CA TRP A 342 12.70 -10.20 2.62
C TRP A 342 13.06 -9.76 4.03
N LEU A 343 13.30 -10.72 4.93
CA LEU A 343 13.37 -10.48 6.36
C LEU A 343 14.77 -10.61 6.96
N GLU A 344 15.71 -11.29 6.30
CA GLU A 344 17.03 -11.57 6.88
C GLU A 344 17.78 -10.30 7.30
N GLN A 345 17.58 -9.20 6.59
CA GLN A 345 18.18 -7.90 6.90
C GLN A 345 17.78 -7.33 8.27
N PHE A 346 16.65 -7.78 8.85
CA PHE A 346 16.18 -7.32 10.16
C PHE A 346 16.75 -8.14 11.33
N LEU A 347 17.26 -9.34 11.08
CA LEU A 347 17.81 -10.21 12.12
C LEU A 347 19.08 -9.67 12.81
N PRO A 348 20.03 -9.00 12.13
CA PRO A 348 21.23 -8.47 12.79
C PRO A 348 21.00 -7.13 13.53
N ILE A 349 19.79 -6.57 13.56
CA ILE A 349 19.54 -5.24 14.10
C ILE A 349 19.90 -5.12 15.59
N HIS A 350 19.76 -6.18 16.37
CA HIS A 350 20.23 -6.20 17.76
C HIS A 350 21.73 -5.86 17.86
N LEU A 351 22.55 -6.45 16.99
CA LEU A 351 23.98 -6.18 16.93
C LEU A 351 24.26 -4.72 16.53
N HIS A 352 23.45 -4.14 15.63
CA HIS A 352 23.60 -2.73 15.25
C HIS A 352 23.41 -1.81 16.46
N ILE A 353 22.45 -2.12 17.34
CA ILE A 353 22.23 -1.38 18.59
C ILE A 353 23.44 -1.52 19.52
N MET A 354 23.97 -2.74 19.71
CA MET A 354 25.16 -2.97 20.55
C MET A 354 26.37 -2.17 20.05
N VAL A 355 26.63 -2.21 18.74
CA VAL A 355 27.71 -1.44 18.11
C VAL A 355 27.50 0.07 18.31
N ARG A 356 26.28 0.57 18.11
CA ARG A 356 25.96 2.00 18.26
C ARG A 356 26.23 2.51 19.69
N PHE A 357 26.00 1.69 20.70
CA PHE A 357 26.14 2.07 22.11
C PHE A 357 27.39 1.50 22.80
N GLY A 358 28.26 0.80 22.08
CA GLY A 358 29.56 0.33 22.57
C GLY A 358 29.49 -0.81 23.59
N MET A 359 28.64 -1.81 23.34
CA MET A 359 28.37 -2.95 24.24
C MET A 359 29.00 -4.26 23.78
#